data_AF-A0A0J6SVH4-F1
#
_entry.id   AF-A0A0J6SVH4-F1
#
_cell.length_a   1.000
_cell.length_b   1.000
_cell.length_c   1.000
_cell.angle_alpha   90.00
_cell.angle_beta   90.00
_cell.angle_gamma   90.00
#
_symmetry.space_group_name_H-M   'P 1'
#
loop_
_entity.id
_entity.type
_entity.pdbx_description
1 polymer ?
#
loop_
_entity_poly.entity_id
_entity_poly.type
_entity_poly.pdbx_seq_one_letter_code
_entity_poly.pdbx_strand_id
1 'polypeptide(L)'
;MPCSTASDATLEHRTIEAHRHYLAALMRVEALDEADDGSDGERERLDAEAAHLQTFAILNLLLNELGYVPKGLVTRSELAMALACEVGSYGVYPGHLDS
;
A
#
# COMPACT_ATOMS: atom_id res chain seq x y z
N MET A 1 -0.31 -33.44 15.08
CA MET A 1 -1.19 -32.53 14.33
C MET A 1 -0.32 -31.53 13.58
N PRO A 2 -0.24 -31.55 12.24
CA PRO A 2 0.35 -30.46 11.47
C PRO A 2 -0.72 -29.84 10.56
N CYS A 3 -1.41 -28.81 11.05
CA CYS A 3 -2.34 -28.00 10.23
C CYS A 3 -2.02 -26.51 10.27
N SER A 4 -1.06 -26.05 11.08
CA SER A 4 -0.80 -24.62 11.25
C SER A 4 -0.07 -23.97 10.06
N THR A 5 0.73 -24.72 9.30
CA THR A 5 1.63 -24.13 8.29
C THR A 5 0.91 -23.46 7.11
N ALA A 6 -0.23 -24.01 6.66
CA ALA A 6 -1.00 -23.42 5.57
C ALA A 6 -1.78 -22.17 6.03
N SER A 7 -2.27 -22.18 7.27
CA SER A 7 -2.95 -21.02 7.87
C SER A 7 -1.96 -19.89 8.15
N ASP A 8 -0.76 -20.22 8.65
CA ASP A 8 0.29 -19.23 8.88
C ASP A 8 0.80 -18.63 7.57
N ALA A 9 0.99 -19.43 6.51
CA ALA A 9 1.40 -18.91 5.21
C ALA A 9 0.37 -17.93 4.60
N THR A 10 -0.93 -18.20 4.82
CA THR A 10 -2.00 -17.29 4.36
C THR A 10 -2.14 -16.06 5.26
N LEU A 11 -1.84 -16.16 6.56
CA LEU A 11 -1.78 -15.00 7.45
C LEU A 11 -0.56 -14.12 7.14
N GLU A 12 0.63 -14.70 6.97
CA GLU A 12 1.85 -13.99 6.59
C GLU A 12 1.66 -13.22 5.28
N HIS A 13 1.06 -13.84 4.26
CA HIS A 13 0.75 -13.17 3.01
C HIS A 13 -0.21 -11.98 3.19
N ARG A 14 -1.28 -12.14 3.98
CA ARG A 14 -2.20 -11.05 4.30
C ARG A 14 -1.51 -9.91 5.06
N THR A 15 -0.61 -10.23 5.99
CA THR A 15 0.19 -9.24 6.72
C THR A 15 1.11 -8.46 5.78
N ILE A 16 1.76 -9.14 4.83
CA ILE A 16 2.62 -8.50 3.83
C ILE A 16 1.81 -7.56 2.94
N GLU A 17 0.65 -7.98 2.43
CA GLU A 17 -0.22 -7.12 1.61
C GLU A 17 -0.77 -5.93 2.43
N ALA A 18 -1.19 -6.14 3.68
CA ALA A 18 -1.61 -5.05 4.56
C ALA A 18 -0.49 -4.03 4.80
N HIS A 19 0.76 -4.48 4.93
CA HIS A 19 1.93 -3.60 5.03
C HIS A 19 2.14 -2.77 3.77
N ARG A 20 1.95 -3.35 2.58
CA ARG A 20 2.03 -2.60 1.31
C ARG A 20 0.98 -1.48 1.26
N HIS A 21 -0.25 -1.78 1.65
CA HIS A 21 -1.32 -0.78 1.72
C HIS A 21 -1.04 0.32 2.76
N TYR A 22 -0.56 -0.06 3.94
CA TYR A 22 -0.14 0.89 4.97
C TYR A 22 0.95 1.83 4.45
N LEU A 23 1.99 1.29 3.82
CA LEU A 23 3.10 2.07 3.32
C LEU A 23 2.68 2.99 2.16
N ALA A 24 1.81 2.52 1.27
CA ALA A 24 1.25 3.35 0.21
C ALA A 24 0.42 4.53 0.76
N ALA A 25 -0.42 4.28 1.78
CA ALA A 25 -1.20 5.33 2.42
C ALA A 25 -0.31 6.36 3.12
N LEU A 26 0.72 5.90 3.84
CA LEU A 26 1.70 6.79 4.48
C LEU A 26 2.46 7.65 3.45
N MET A 27 2.92 7.04 2.36
CA MET A 27 3.59 7.77 1.27
C MET A 27 2.69 8.84 0.65
N ARG A 28 1.38 8.59 0.56
CA ARG A 28 0.41 9.57 0.05
C ARG A 28 0.22 10.74 1.01
N VAL A 29 0.10 10.48 2.31
CA VAL A 29 0.00 11.55 3.33
C VAL A 29 1.23 12.46 3.25
N GLU A 30 2.43 11.88 3.23
CA GLU A 30 3.67 12.66 3.15
C GLU A 30 3.78 13.47 1.85
N ALA A 31 3.33 12.91 0.72
CA ALA A 31 3.34 13.64 -0.55
C ALA A 31 2.38 14.83 -0.54
N LEU A 32 1.25 14.73 0.17
CA LEU A 32 0.30 15.83 0.36
C LEU A 32 0.82 16.86 1.36
N ASP A 33 1.53 16.43 2.42
CA ASP A 33 2.17 17.36 3.36
C ASP A 33 3.29 18.20 2.70
N GLU A 34 3.95 17.64 1.68
CA GLU A 34 4.96 18.33 0.88
C GLU A 34 4.36 19.21 -0.23
N ALA A 35 3.11 18.97 -0.63
CA ALA A 35 2.40 19.80 -1.59
C ALA A 35 1.90 21.07 -0.90
N ASP A 36 2.26 22.24 -1.42
CA ASP A 36 1.71 23.52 -0.95
C ASP A 36 0.35 23.76 -1.63
N ASP A 37 -0.62 22.90 -1.34
CA ASP A 37 -1.96 22.93 -1.90
C ASP A 37 -2.96 23.57 -0.93
N GLY A 38 -3.75 24.51 -1.44
CA GLY A 38 -4.74 25.26 -0.66
C GLY A 38 -5.88 24.41 -0.12
N SER A 39 -7.07 25.00 0.05
CA SER A 39 -8.21 24.32 0.72
C SER A 39 -8.66 22.98 0.11
N ASP A 40 -8.37 22.71 -1.17
CA ASP A 40 -8.70 21.43 -1.81
C ASP A 40 -7.74 20.30 -1.37
N GLY A 41 -6.50 20.63 -0.98
CA GLY A 41 -5.53 19.68 -0.41
C GLY A 41 -5.94 19.18 0.96
N GLU A 42 -6.65 20.00 1.75
CA GLU A 42 -7.10 19.61 3.10
C GLU A 42 -8.03 18.39 3.08
N ARG A 43 -8.98 18.33 2.14
CA ARG A 43 -9.89 17.18 2.04
C ARG A 43 -9.15 15.92 1.61
N GLU A 44 -8.27 16.05 0.62
CA GLU A 44 -7.47 14.92 0.16
C GLU A 44 -6.52 14.41 1.25
N ARG A 45 -5.96 15.32 2.05
CA ARG A 45 -5.13 14.99 3.21
C ARG A 45 -5.93 14.23 4.27
N LEU A 46 -7.12 14.69 4.64
CA LEU A 46 -7.99 13.98 5.59
C LEU A 46 -8.36 12.58 5.11
N ASP A 47 -8.65 12.42 3.81
CA ASP A 47 -8.95 11.10 3.23
C ASP A 47 -7.70 10.18 3.25
N ALA A 48 -6.51 10.72 2.97
CA ALA A 48 -5.24 9.99 3.04
C ALA A 48 -4.88 9.60 4.49
N GLU A 49 -5.06 10.50 5.46
CA GLU A 49 -4.87 10.24 6.88
C GLU A 49 -5.81 9.13 7.38
N ALA A 50 -7.09 9.17 6.99
CA ALA A 50 -8.06 8.14 7.33
C ALA A 50 -7.64 6.76 6.78
N ALA A 51 -7.18 6.71 5.52
CA ALA A 51 -6.67 5.48 4.90
C ALA A 51 -5.41 4.97 5.63
N HIS A 52 -4.49 5.86 6.01
CA HIS A 52 -3.30 5.52 6.80
C HIS A 52 -3.67 4.90 8.15
N LEU A 53 -4.57 5.52 8.90
CA LEU A 53 -5.01 5.01 10.21
C LEU A 53 -5.72 3.65 10.09
N GLN A 54 -6.59 3.50 9.10
CA GLN A 54 -7.31 2.24 8.86
C GLN A 54 -6.34 1.10 8.53
N THR A 55 -5.42 1.34 7.59
CA THR A 55 -4.43 0.32 7.17
C THR A 55 -3.46 -0.03 8.29
N PHE A 56 -3.06 0.94 9.12
CA PHE A 56 -2.25 0.69 10.32
C PHE A 56 -2.98 -0.19 11.34
N ALA A 57 -4.27 0.06 11.58
CA ALA A 57 -5.06 -0.76 12.50
C ALA A 57 -5.17 -2.23 12.02
N ILE A 58 -5.40 -2.42 10.72
CA ILE A 58 -5.44 -3.76 10.09
C ILE A 58 -4.08 -4.45 10.20
N LEU A 59 -2.99 -3.75 9.86
CA LEU A 59 -1.64 -4.30 9.93
C LEU A 59 -1.29 -4.74 11.37
N ASN A 60 -1.58 -3.91 12.36
CA ASN A 60 -1.33 -4.26 13.77
C ASN A 60 -2.13 -5.48 14.22
N LEU A 61 -3.39 -5.60 13.80
CA LEU A 61 -4.20 -6.77 14.13
C LEU A 61 -3.56 -8.04 13.54
N LEU A 62 -3.14 -7.99 12.28
CA LEU A 62 -2.50 -9.12 11.60
C LEU A 62 -1.13 -9.47 12.20
N LEU A 63 -0.31 -8.47 12.55
CA LEU A 63 0.98 -8.70 13.23
C LEU A 63 0.79 -9.31 14.62
N ASN A 64 -0.24 -8.88 15.37
CA ASN A 64 -0.58 -9.46 16.66
C ASN A 64 -1.06 -10.91 16.53
N GLU A 65 -1.88 -11.21 15.53
CA GLU A 65 -2.32 -12.58 15.24
C GLU A 65 -1.16 -13.47 14.79
N LEU A 66 -0.23 -12.93 13.99
CA LEU A 66 0.94 -13.64 13.48
C LEU A 66 1.99 -13.89 14.58
N GLY A 67 2.11 -12.97 15.54
CA GLY A 67 3.03 -13.08 16.68
C GLY A 67 4.50 -12.80 16.35
N TYR A 68 4.82 -12.43 15.11
CA TYR A 68 6.14 -12.02 14.65
C TYR A 68 6.05 -11.07 13.45
N VAL A 69 7.17 -10.42 13.12
CA VAL A 69 7.28 -9.56 11.93
C VAL A 69 7.81 -10.39 10.75
N PRO A 70 7.07 -10.49 9.63
CA PRO A 70 7.47 -11.31 8.49
C PRO A 70 8.65 -10.69 7.73
N LYS A 71 9.45 -11.52 7.04
CA LYS A 71 10.68 -11.07 6.36
C LYS A 71 10.44 -10.44 4.98
N GLY A 72 9.24 -10.59 4.42
CA GLY A 72 8.88 -10.13 3.07
C GLY A 72 8.24 -8.74 3.01
N LEU A 73 8.41 -7.92 4.05
CA LEU A 73 7.86 -6.56 4.06
C LEU A 73 8.59 -5.69 3.04
N VAL A 74 7.83 -5.04 2.17
CA VAL A 74 8.37 -4.14 1.15
C VAL A 74 8.91 -2.86 1.78
N THR A 75 9.98 -2.32 1.20
CA THR A 75 10.51 -0.99 1.54
C THR A 75 9.82 0.11 0.75
N ARG A 76 10.00 1.36 1.19
CA ARG A 76 9.44 2.53 0.50
C ARG A 76 9.93 2.63 -0.95
N SER A 77 11.22 2.41 -1.18
CA SER A 77 11.82 2.49 -2.53
C SER A 77 11.30 1.39 -3.45
N GLU A 78 11.16 0.16 -2.96
CA GLU A 78 10.61 -0.94 -3.74
C GLU A 78 9.13 -0.70 -4.10
N LEU A 79 8.35 -0.17 -3.16
CA LEU A 79 6.95 0.18 -3.41
C LEU A 79 6.83 1.35 -4.39
N ALA A 80 7.65 2.39 -4.24
CA ALA A 80 7.70 3.51 -5.17
C ALA A 80 8.01 3.06 -6.60
N MET A 81 8.99 2.17 -6.76
CA MET A 81 9.31 1.58 -8.06
C MET A 81 8.14 0.80 -8.65
N ALA A 82 7.46 -0.04 -7.85
CA ALA A 82 6.30 -0.81 -8.30
C ALA A 82 5.16 0.09 -8.78
N LEU A 83 4.82 1.13 -7.99
CA LEU A 83 3.78 2.10 -8.34
C LEU A 83 4.13 2.88 -9.61
N ALA A 84 5.39 3.28 -9.79
CA ALA A 84 5.84 3.95 -11.00
C ALA A 84 5.72 3.04 -12.25
N CYS A 85 6.03 1.74 -12.13
CA CYS A 85 5.84 0.77 -13.21
C CYS A 85 4.37 0.56 -13.56
N GLU A 86 3.46 0.57 -12.58
CA GLU A 86 2.02 0.45 -12.82
C GLU A 86 1.48 1.66 -13.60
N VAL A 87 1.87 2.89 -13.21
CA VAL A 87 1.46 4.12 -13.91
C VAL A 87 1.97 4.16 -15.36
N GLY A 88 3.17 3.63 -15.62
CA GLY A 88 3.75 3.54 -16.98
C GLY A 88 3.02 2.57 -17.93
N SER A 89 2.23 1.63 -17.41
CA SER A 89 1.50 0.63 -18.20
C SER A 89 0.22 1.19 -18.84
N TYR A 90 -0.36 2.26 -18.27
CA TYR A 90 -1.59 2.88 -18.79
C TYR A 90 -1.33 3.89 -19.94
N GLY A 91 -0.08 4.05 -20.38
CA GLY A 91 0.35 5.12 -21.29
C GLY A 91 0.47 4.79 -22.77
N VAL A 92 0.15 3.58 -23.25
CA VAL A 92 0.33 3.23 -24.69
C VAL A 92 -0.82 2.34 -25.20
N TYR A 93 -1.91 2.97 -25.64
CA TYR A 93 -2.67 2.48 -26.79
C TYR A 93 -2.43 3.44 -27.96
N PRO A 94 -1.55 3.12 -28.92
CA PRO A 94 -1.51 3.83 -30.18
C PRO A 94 -2.72 3.35 -30.97
N GLY A 95 -3.82 4.11 -30.88
CA GLY A 95 -4.93 4.00 -31.82
C GLY A 95 -4.46 4.43 -33.20
N HIS A 96 -3.78 3.54 -33.91
CA HIS A 96 -3.58 3.64 -35.35
C HIS A 96 -4.35 2.49 -35.98
N LEU A 97 -5.50 2.80 -36.56
CA LEU A 97 -6.00 2.09 -37.73
C LEU A 97 -6.64 3.13 -38.64
N ASP A 98 -6.03 3.28 -39.80
CA ASP A 98 -6.44 4.08 -40.94
C ASP A 98 -7.90 3.84 -41.34
N SER A 99 -8.59 4.91 -41.73
CA SER A 99 -9.45 4.99 -42.93
C SER A 99 -9.76 6.45 -43.26
#